data_AF-A0A2A5S9U2-F1
#
_entry.id   AF-A0A2A5S9U2-F1
#
_cell.length_a   1.000
_cell.length_b   1.000
_cell.length_c   1.000
_cell.angle_alpha   90.00
_cell.angle_beta   90.00
_cell.angle_gamma   90.00
#
_symmetry.space_group_name_H-M   'P 1'
#
loop_
_entity.id
_entity.type
_entity.pdbx_description
1 polymer ?
#
loop_
_entity_poly.entity_id
_entity_poly.type
_entity_poly.pdbx_seq_one_letter_code
_entity_poly.pdbx_strand_id
1 'polypeptide(L)' 'MIDVEIPKKFGDKKYIADFYSLSEKTVSNQISLMRKEQEYIKGNCFRLSGRVWVPAFDKFLNKQKDSCYK' A
#
# COMPACT_ATOMS: atom_id res chain seq x y z
N MET A 1 20.57 -3.03 9.65
CA MET A 1 19.44 -2.68 8.77
C MET A 1 18.43 -3.79 8.93
N ILE A 2 17.25 -3.52 9.47
CA ILE A 2 16.19 -4.54 9.55
C ILE A 2 15.62 -4.61 8.14
N ASP A 3 16.00 -5.65 7.39
CA ASP A 3 15.37 -5.98 6.12
C ASP A 3 13.96 -6.47 6.46
N VAL A 4 13.00 -5.55 6.47
CA VAL A 4 11.59 -5.90 6.64
C VAL A 4 11.16 -6.55 5.33
N GLU A 5 11.15 -7.87 5.29
CA GLU A 5 10.68 -8.61 4.12
C GLU A 5 9.21 -8.28 3.86
N ILE A 6 8.95 -7.59 2.75
CA ILE A 6 7.59 -7.24 2.35
C ILE A 6 6.86 -8.49 1.86
N PRO A 7 5.77 -8.90 2.52
CA PRO A 7 5.09 -10.14 2.18
C PRO A 7 4.45 -10.03 0.80
N LYS A 8 4.79 -10.96 -0.11
CA LYS A 8 4.27 -11.02 -1.48
C LYS A 8 2.87 -11.63 -1.52
N LYS A 9 1.91 -10.95 -0.89
CA LYS A 9 0.51 -11.38 -0.81
C LYS A 9 -0.44 -10.19 -0.91
N PHE A 10 -1.72 -10.52 -1.09
CA PHE A 10 -2.81 -9.57 -0.94
C PHE A 10 -3.16 -9.42 0.54
N GLY A 11 -3.14 -8.20 1.06
CA GLY A 11 -3.50 -7.85 2.42
C GLY A 11 -4.78 -7.02 2.46
N ASP A 12 -5.64 -7.30 3.43
CA ASP A 12 -6.76 -6.41 3.78
C ASP A 12 -6.24 -5.16 4.51
N LYS A 13 -7.04 -4.09 4.56
CA LYS A 13 -6.69 -2.83 5.22
C LYS A 13 -6.18 -3.01 6.66
N LYS A 14 -6.79 -3.93 7.42
CA LYS A 14 -6.44 -4.23 8.82
C LYS A 14 -5.05 -4.87 8.91
N TYR A 15 -4.75 -5.81 8.02
CA TYR A 15 -3.43 -6.45 7.96
C TYR A 15 -2.33 -5.45 7.63
N ILE A 16 -2.60 -4.58 6.65
CA ILE A 16 -1.65 -3.54 6.23
C ILE A 16 -1.46 -2.51 7.36
N ALA A 17 -2.53 -2.11 8.03
CA ALA A 17 -2.48 -1.21 9.19
C ALA A 17 -1.60 -1.76 10.30
N ASP A 18 -1.79 -3.03 10.67
CA ASP A 18 -0.99 -3.71 11.68
C ASP A 18 0.48 -3.84 11.27
N PHE A 19 0.74 -4.31 10.04
CA PHE A 19 2.10 -4.53 9.51
C PHE A 19 2.94 -3.25 9.46
N TYR A 20 2.35 -2.13 9.04
CA TYR A 20 3.05 -0.83 8.98
C TYR A 20 2.88 0.01 10.25
N SER A 21 2.22 -0.52 11.29
CA SER A 21 1.85 0.24 12.49
C SER A 21 1.15 1.59 12.17
N LEU A 22 0.23 1.55 11.21
CA LEU A 22 -0.59 2.68 10.77
C LEU A 22 -2.04 2.50 11.23
N SER A 23 -2.81 3.59 11.24
CA SER A 23 -4.26 3.48 11.44
C SER A 23 -4.95 2.94 10.18
N GLU A 24 -6.02 2.14 10.35
CA GLU A 24 -6.84 1.68 9.22
C GLU A 24 -7.37 2.84 8.36
N LYS A 25 -7.64 4.00 8.98
CA LYS A 25 -8.06 5.22 8.28
C LYS A 25 -6.95 5.75 7.38
N THR A 26 -5.72 5.81 7.88
CA THR A 26 -4.54 6.22 7.09
C THR A 26 -4.36 5.27 5.92
N VAL A 27 -4.41 3.96 6.16
CA VAL A 27 -4.29 2.94 5.10
C VAL A 27 -5.40 3.10 4.07
N SER A 28 -6.66 3.28 4.50
CA SER A 28 -7.78 3.50 3.58
C SER A 28 -7.60 4.75 2.71
N ASN A 29 -7.09 5.85 3.27
CA ASN A 29 -6.76 7.06 2.52
C ASN A 29 -5.64 6.79 1.50
N GLN A 30 -4.56 6.13 1.92
CA GLN A 30 -3.44 5.78 1.03
C GLN A 30 -3.89 4.87 -0.11
N ILE A 31 -4.70 3.84 0.17
CA ILE A 31 -5.29 2.98 -0.87
C ILE A 31 -6.15 3.80 -1.84
N SER A 32 -6.92 4.76 -1.32
CA SER A 32 -7.75 5.63 -2.16
C SER A 32 -6.92 6.53 -3.06
N LEU A 33 -5.76 7.01 -2.59
CA LEU A 33 -4.80 7.76 -3.40
C LEU A 33 -4.12 6.87 -4.43
N MET A 34 -3.67 5.68 -4.03
CA MET A 34 -3.05 4.69 -4.92
C MET A 34 -3.99 4.27 -6.06
N ARG A 35 -5.31 4.19 -5.79
CA ARG A 35 -6.34 3.93 -6.81
C ARG A 35 -6.52 5.06 -7.83
N LYS A 36 -5.98 6.25 -7.59
CA LYS A 36 -5.99 7.35 -8.57
C LYS A 36 -4.84 7.22 -9.58
N GLU A 37 -3.80 6.45 -9.25
CA GLU A 37 -2.68 6.22 -10.14
C GLU A 37 -2.96 5.03 -11.07
N GLN A 38 -2.99 5.30 -12.39
CA GLN A 38 -3.32 4.28 -13.40
C GLN A 38 -2.35 3.09 -13.38
N GLU A 39 -1.10 3.29 -12.97
CA GLU A 39 -0.08 2.23 -12.88
C GLU A 39 -0.56 1.06 -12.02
N TYR A 40 -1.11 1.35 -10.84
CA TYR A 40 -1.55 0.30 -9.90
C TYR A 40 -2.89 -0.32 -10.29
N ILE A 41 -3.74 0.43 -11.00
CA ILE A 41 -5.00 -0.10 -11.54
C ILE A 41 -4.71 -1.13 -12.64
N LYS A 42 -3.84 -0.76 -13.60
CA LYS A 42 -3.44 -1.66 -14.71
C LYS A 42 -2.66 -2.87 -14.20
N GLY A 43 -1.88 -2.71 -13.13
CA GLY A 43 -1.10 -3.78 -12.51
C GLY A 43 -1.90 -4.80 -11.69
N ASN A 44 -3.25 -4.76 -11.69
CA ASN A 44 -4.10 -5.66 -10.92
C ASN A 44 -3.73 -5.72 -9.41
N CYS A 45 -3.29 -4.58 -8.85
CA CYS A 45 -2.84 -4.47 -7.47
C CYS A 45 -3.99 -4.45 -6.46
N PHE A 46 -5.24 -4.45 -6.93
CA PHE A 46 -6.45 -4.39 -6.12
C PHE A 46 -7.36 -5.56 -6.43
N ARG A 47 -7.94 -6.16 -5.39
CA ARG A 47 -9.02 -7.13 -5.53
C ARG A 47 -10.37 -6.49 -5.24
N LEU A 48 -11.43 -7.05 -5.82
CA LEU A 48 -12.81 -6.65 -5.58
C LEU A 48 -13.20 -6.75 -4.09
N SER A 49 -12.56 -7.65 -3.34
CA SER A 49 -12.74 -7.80 -1.90
C SER A 49 -12.18 -6.64 -1.06
N GLY A 50 -11.55 -5.63 -1.68
CA GLY A 50 -10.89 -4.53 -0.98
C GLY A 50 -9.46 -4.81 -0.54
N ARG A 51 -8.93 -6.00 -0.86
CA ARG A 51 -7.52 -6.36 -0.62
C ARG A 51 -6.58 -5.66 -1.59
N VAL A 52 -5.40 -5.33 -1.11
CA VAL A 52 -4.34 -4.66 -1.89
C VAL A 52 -3.08 -5.51 -1.90
N TRP A 53 -2.39 -5.52 -3.03
CA TRP A 53 -1.10 -6.18 -3.16
C TRP A 53 -0.06 -5.43 -2.29
N VAL A 54 0.39 -6.09 -1.22
CA VAL A 54 1.23 -5.43 -0.20
C VAL A 54 2.55 -4.89 -0.78
N PRO A 55 3.26 -5.58 -1.69
CA PRO A 55 4.45 -5.01 -2.33
C PRO A 55 4.17 -3.76 -3.18
N ALA A 56 3.00 -3.67 -3.81
CA ALA A 56 2.64 -2.47 -4.56
C ALA A 56 2.31 -1.31 -3.62
N PHE A 57 1.66 -1.61 -2.48
CA PHE A 57 1.39 -0.62 -1.45
C PHE A 57 2.68 -0.08 -0.82
N ASP A 58 3.67 -0.93 -0.55
CA ASP A 58 4.99 -0.52 -0.06
C ASP A 58 5.69 0.44 -1.04
N LYS A 59 5.74 0.07 -2.32
CA LYS A 59 6.30 0.92 -3.38
C LYS A 59 5.61 2.28 -3.45
N PHE A 60 4.28 2.30 -3.31
CA PHE A 60 3.51 3.53 -3.27
C PHE A 60 3.86 4.40 -2.06
N LEU A 61 3.99 3.81 -0.86
CA LEU A 61 4.42 4.53 0.34
C LEU A 61 5.83 5.11 0.20
N ASN A 62 6.76 4.35 -0.38
CA ASN A 62 8.13 4.84 -0.62
C ASN A 62 8.14 5.99 -1.62
N LYS A 63 7.35 5.91 -2.70
CA LYS A 63 7.16 7.00 -3.68
C LYS A 63 6.59 8.27 -3.02
N GLN A 64 5.61 8.13 -2.13
CA GLN A 64 5.03 9.24 -1.37
C GLN A 64 6.04 9.90 -0.43
N LYS A 65 6.85 9.10 0.28
CA LYS A 65 7.93 9.63 1.13
C LYS A 65 8.92 10.44 0.30
N ASP A 66 9.37 9.91 -0.83
CA ASP A 66 10.31 10.59 -1.72
C ASP A 66 9.76 11.92 -2.25
N SER A 67 8.45 11.98 -2.55
CA SER A 67 7.77 13.19 -3.02
C SER A 67 7.65 14.29 -1.95
N CYS A 68 7.77 13.97 -0.66
CA CYS A 68 7.62 14.93 0.43
C CYS A 68 8.96 15.62 0.81
N TYR A 69 10.09 15.11 0.32
CA TYR A 69 11.44 15.66 0.56
C TYR A 69 11.97 16.52 -0.61
N LYS A 70 11.09 16.96 -1.51
CA LYS A 70 11.45 17.78 -2.67
C LYS A 70 10.84 19.17 -2.63
#